data_AF-A0AAE3IC15-F1
#
_entry.id   AF-A0AAE3IC15-F1
#
_cell.length_a   1.000
_cell.length_b   1.000
_cell.length_c   1.000
_cell.angle_alpha   90.00
_cell.angle_beta   90.00
_cell.angle_gamma   90.00
#
_symmetry.space_group_name_H-M   'P 1'
#
loop_
_entity.id
_entity.type
_entity.pdbx_description
1 polymer ?
#
loop_
_entity_poly.entity_id
_entity_poly.type
_entity_poly.pdbx_seq_one_letter_code
_entity_poly.pdbx_strand_id
1 'polypeptide(L)'
;MYEVCGEKELKVILALDPGDSISGVARKIDENRETIRRVVNRLEEAGYVVYDDGLQLVDQTIRDAGLEFLTAAAGISPPSISEAYVLPQFAGMEYAFTGIDAVYVWTRGGYQVARDPEDYPLFIAVHESELDAWVAFFDRFGISTAEERQPADDLDGSIQVVLESEAQIEAEMVDGRPVISLQETVAFANEHYAHFQSALDMLDRMYDEVDTDANYRPN
;
A
#
# COMPACT_ATOMS: atom_id res chain seq x y z
N MET A 1 -2.77 -18.86 29.58
CA MET A 1 -3.45 -17.60 29.23
C MET A 1 -3.23 -17.42 27.75
N TYR A 2 -4.26 -17.07 26.96
CA TYR A 2 -4.05 -16.80 25.54
C TYR A 2 -3.25 -15.51 25.40
N GLU A 3 -2.26 -15.48 24.49
CA GLU A 3 -1.57 -14.25 24.15
C GLU A 3 -2.55 -13.35 23.40
N VAL A 4 -2.68 -12.09 23.82
CA VAL A 4 -3.60 -11.15 23.18
C VAL A 4 -2.87 -10.48 22.02
N CYS A 5 -3.35 -10.68 20.80
CA CYS A 5 -2.86 -9.94 19.64
C CYS A 5 -3.37 -8.49 19.69
N GLY A 6 -2.44 -7.54 19.66
CA GLY A 6 -2.75 -6.14 19.41
C GLY A 6 -2.75 -5.85 17.90
N GLU A 7 -2.96 -4.59 17.56
CA GLU A 7 -3.03 -4.12 16.16
C GLU A 7 -1.78 -4.48 15.35
N LYS A 8 -0.58 -4.35 15.92
CA LYS A 8 0.69 -4.65 15.23
C LYS A 8 0.86 -6.15 14.96
N GLU A 9 0.50 -6.99 15.93
CA GLU A 9 0.48 -8.44 15.77
C GLU A 9 -0.46 -8.84 14.63
N LEU A 10 -1.65 -8.24 14.57
CA LEU A 10 -2.62 -8.49 13.50
C LEU A 10 -2.12 -8.02 12.13
N LYS A 11 -1.53 -6.81 12.03
CA LYS A 11 -0.95 -6.32 10.77
C LYS A 11 0.17 -7.24 10.26
N VAL A 12 1.02 -7.77 11.15
CA VAL A 12 2.04 -8.77 10.79
C VAL A 12 1.40 -10.06 10.27
N ILE A 13 0.36 -10.57 10.96
CA ILE A 13 -0.36 -11.78 10.53
C ILE A 13 -1.01 -11.59 9.15
N LEU A 14 -1.61 -10.43 8.90
CA LEU A 14 -2.33 -10.14 7.65
C LEU A 14 -1.42 -9.96 6.44
N ALA A 15 -0.23 -9.38 6.64
CA ALA A 15 0.78 -9.16 5.59
C ALA A 15 1.66 -10.38 5.28
N LEU A 16 1.63 -11.40 6.13
CA LEU A 16 2.52 -12.56 6.04
C LEU A 16 2.06 -13.45 4.90
N ASP A 17 2.92 -13.59 3.89
CA ASP A 17 2.84 -14.66 2.91
C ASP A 17 3.77 -15.82 3.28
N PRO A 18 3.42 -17.08 2.98
CA PRO A 18 4.27 -18.21 3.26
C PRO A 18 5.68 -18.06 2.65
N GLY A 19 6.70 -18.16 3.49
CA GLY A 19 8.10 -18.01 3.08
C GLY A 19 8.66 -16.59 3.22
N ASP A 20 7.86 -15.63 3.66
CA ASP A 20 8.32 -14.27 3.87
C ASP A 20 9.48 -14.18 4.87
N SER A 21 10.40 -13.25 4.64
CA SER A 21 11.36 -12.84 5.66
C SER A 21 10.78 -11.76 6.57
N ILE A 22 11.31 -11.63 7.78
CA ILE A 22 11.00 -10.51 8.69
C ILE A 22 11.17 -9.14 8.01
N SER A 23 12.22 -9.01 7.18
CA SER A 23 12.46 -7.78 6.41
C SER A 23 11.43 -7.56 5.31
N GLY A 24 10.90 -8.63 4.71
CA GLY A 24 9.84 -8.57 3.71
C GLY A 24 8.54 -8.05 4.32
N VAL A 25 8.10 -8.66 5.43
CA VAL A 25 6.91 -8.22 6.17
C VAL A 25 7.06 -6.77 6.65
N ALA A 26 8.24 -6.38 7.15
CA ALA A 26 8.50 -5.01 7.58
C ALA A 26 8.29 -3.97 6.47
N ARG A 27 8.70 -4.28 5.25
CA ARG A 27 8.49 -3.42 4.08
C ARG A 27 7.01 -3.33 3.70
N LYS A 28 6.32 -4.48 3.66
CA LYS A 28 4.88 -4.57 3.35
C LYS A 28 4.01 -3.67 4.22
N ILE A 29 4.28 -3.63 5.52
CA ILE A 29 3.48 -2.84 6.47
C ILE A 29 4.14 -1.52 6.91
N ASP A 30 5.15 -1.07 6.18
CA ASP A 30 5.87 0.20 6.40
C ASP A 30 6.40 0.39 7.82
N GLU A 31 7.02 -0.65 8.37
CA GLU A 31 7.47 -0.70 9.75
C GLU A 31 8.95 -1.01 9.87
N ASN A 32 9.52 -0.66 11.02
CA ASN A 32 10.92 -0.95 11.28
C ASN A 32 11.15 -2.46 11.45
N ARG A 33 12.15 -3.01 10.76
CA ARG A 33 12.53 -4.43 10.84
C ARG A 33 12.72 -4.93 12.28
N GLU A 34 13.32 -4.15 13.17
CA GLU A 34 13.52 -4.57 14.57
C GLU A 34 12.20 -4.59 15.35
N THR A 35 11.26 -3.70 15.03
CA THR A 35 9.90 -3.75 15.55
C THR A 35 9.23 -5.05 15.11
N ILE A 36 9.27 -5.36 13.81
CA ILE A 36 8.64 -6.58 13.27
C ILE A 36 9.30 -7.83 13.82
N ARG A 37 10.63 -7.87 13.96
CA ARG A 37 11.34 -8.98 14.60
C ARG A 37 10.82 -9.26 16.01
N ARG A 38 10.59 -8.21 16.82
CA ARG A 38 10.03 -8.38 18.19
C ARG A 38 8.58 -8.86 18.18
N VAL A 39 7.80 -8.44 17.19
CA VAL A 39 6.41 -8.92 17.03
C VAL A 39 6.40 -10.39 16.61
N VAL A 40 7.17 -10.75 15.58
CA VAL A 40 7.32 -12.12 15.09
C VAL A 40 7.78 -13.07 16.19
N ASN A 41 8.81 -12.70 16.98
CA ASN A 41 9.26 -13.54 18.09
C ASN A 41 8.13 -13.83 19.10
N ARG A 42 7.30 -12.84 19.42
CA ARG A 42 6.14 -13.03 20.32
C ARG A 42 5.07 -13.92 19.69
N LEU A 43 4.80 -13.75 18.39
CA LEU A 43 3.86 -14.60 17.64
C LEU A 43 4.35 -16.05 17.56
N GLU A 44 5.65 -16.27 17.39
CA GLU A 44 6.27 -17.58 17.38
C GLU A 44 6.23 -18.24 18.77
N GLU A 45 6.61 -17.52 19.82
CA GLU A 45 6.50 -18.00 21.21
C GLU A 45 5.06 -18.36 21.59
N ALA A 46 4.06 -17.64 21.05
CA ALA A 46 2.64 -17.92 21.23
C ALA A 46 2.10 -19.05 20.33
N GLY A 47 2.89 -19.53 19.36
CA GLY A 47 2.51 -20.61 18.45
C GLY A 47 1.59 -20.18 17.30
N TYR A 48 1.53 -18.88 16.97
CA TYR A 48 0.77 -18.38 15.83
C TYR A 48 1.56 -18.43 14.52
N VAL A 49 2.88 -18.29 14.61
CA VAL A 49 3.80 -18.29 13.46
C VAL A 49 4.91 -19.30 13.70
N VAL A 50 5.41 -19.91 12.64
CA VAL A 50 6.66 -20.71 12.64
C VAL A 50 7.66 -20.02 11.74
N TYR A 51 8.92 -19.96 12.19
CA TYR A 51 10.03 -19.47 11.38
C TYR A 51 11.02 -20.60 11.06
N ASP A 52 10.92 -21.14 9.85
CA ASP A 52 11.80 -22.20 9.32
C ASP A 52 12.16 -21.88 7.86
N ASP A 53 13.32 -21.25 7.66
CA ASP A 53 13.75 -20.66 6.38
C ASP A 53 12.73 -19.69 5.72
N GLY A 54 11.77 -19.20 6.52
CA GLY A 54 10.69 -18.31 6.09
C GLY A 54 9.56 -18.33 7.12
N LEU A 55 8.78 -17.25 7.15
CA LEU A 55 7.65 -17.10 8.05
C LEU A 55 6.44 -17.84 7.49
N GLN A 56 5.74 -18.57 8.36
CA GLN A 56 4.52 -19.28 8.02
C GLN A 56 3.49 -19.13 9.14
N LEU A 57 2.25 -18.82 8.79
CA LEU A 57 1.14 -18.80 9.73
C LEU A 57 0.70 -20.24 10.04
N VAL A 58 0.46 -20.56 11.31
CA VAL A 58 0.06 -21.91 11.74
C VAL A 58 -1.38 -22.22 11.34
N ASP A 59 -2.28 -21.23 11.36
CA ASP A 59 -3.70 -21.39 11.02
C ASP A 59 -4.21 -20.13 10.31
N GLN A 60 -4.70 -20.30 9.08
CA GLN A 60 -5.25 -19.21 8.26
C GLN A 60 -6.50 -18.56 8.89
N THR A 61 -7.23 -19.26 9.76
CA THR A 61 -8.39 -18.69 10.47
C THR A 61 -8.00 -17.48 11.34
N ILE A 62 -6.75 -17.41 11.77
CA ILE A 62 -6.22 -16.26 12.54
C ILE A 62 -6.14 -15.01 11.66
N ARG A 63 -5.81 -15.17 10.37
CA ARG A 63 -5.79 -14.09 9.39
C ARG A 63 -7.18 -13.48 9.24
N ASP A 64 -8.19 -14.33 9.02
CA ASP A 64 -9.58 -13.90 8.87
C ASP A 64 -10.08 -13.19 10.13
N ALA A 65 -9.85 -13.77 11.32
CA ALA A 65 -10.24 -13.15 12.58
C ALA A 65 -9.53 -11.81 12.83
N GLY A 66 -8.27 -11.69 12.41
CA GLY A 66 -7.51 -10.44 12.48
C GLY A 66 -8.07 -9.36 11.57
N LEU A 67 -8.48 -9.72 10.35
CA LEU A 67 -9.10 -8.80 9.41
C LEU A 67 -10.44 -8.28 9.96
N GLU A 68 -11.29 -9.18 10.46
CA GLU A 68 -12.55 -8.81 11.09
C GLU A 68 -12.34 -7.83 12.25
N PHE A 69 -11.34 -8.08 13.10
CA PHE A 69 -11.01 -7.18 14.20
C PHE A 69 -10.59 -5.78 13.70
N LEU A 70 -9.68 -5.69 12.72
CA LEU A 70 -9.26 -4.39 12.19
C LEU A 70 -10.43 -3.64 11.54
N THR A 71 -11.33 -4.33 10.85
CA THR A 71 -12.52 -3.70 10.26
C THR A 71 -13.49 -3.18 11.33
N ALA A 72 -13.68 -3.93 12.42
CA ALA A 72 -14.48 -3.46 13.55
C ALA A 72 -13.83 -2.26 14.26
N ALA A 73 -12.49 -2.25 14.37
CA ALA A 73 -11.74 -1.16 14.96
C ALA A 73 -11.79 0.12 14.10
N ALA A 74 -11.80 -0.01 12.77
CA ALA A 74 -11.89 1.11 11.83
C ALA A 74 -13.15 1.97 12.04
N GLY A 75 -14.27 1.35 12.45
CA GLY A 75 -15.50 2.09 12.81
C GLY A 75 -15.38 2.96 14.07
N ILE A 76 -14.35 2.76 14.91
CA ILE A 76 -14.07 3.55 16.13
C ILE A 76 -12.96 4.56 15.85
N SER A 77 -11.91 4.12 15.16
CA SER A 77 -10.76 4.92 14.77
C SER A 77 -10.50 4.69 13.29
N PRO A 78 -10.95 5.61 12.41
CA PRO A 78 -10.76 5.48 10.97
C PRO A 78 -9.28 5.32 10.60
N PRO A 79 -8.95 4.61 9.51
CA PRO A 79 -7.58 4.43 9.05
C PRO A 79 -6.89 5.76 8.77
N SER A 80 -5.63 5.86 9.17
CA SER A 80 -4.75 6.96 8.79
C SER A 80 -4.24 6.82 7.35
N ILE A 81 -3.70 7.91 6.80
CA ILE A 81 -3.06 7.91 5.46
C ILE A 81 -2.01 6.81 5.33
N SER A 82 -1.15 6.65 6.33
CA SER A 82 -0.11 5.61 6.32
C SER A 82 -0.70 4.19 6.30
N GLU A 83 -1.81 3.97 7.01
CA GLU A 83 -2.50 2.68 7.00
C GLU A 83 -3.19 2.42 5.66
N ALA A 84 -3.72 3.46 5.01
CA ALA A 84 -4.37 3.32 3.72
C ALA A 84 -3.42 2.85 2.60
N TYR A 85 -2.10 3.05 2.72
CA TYR A 85 -1.12 2.42 1.83
C TYR A 85 -0.85 0.93 2.14
N VAL A 86 -1.19 0.47 3.34
CA VAL A 86 -0.95 -0.91 3.78
C VAL A 86 -2.21 -1.77 3.59
N LEU A 87 -3.39 -1.20 3.81
CA LEU A 87 -4.68 -1.89 3.72
C LEU A 87 -4.87 -2.73 2.45
N PRO A 88 -4.53 -2.26 1.23
CA PRO A 88 -4.76 -3.05 0.02
C PRO A 88 -4.03 -4.41 0.05
N GLN A 89 -2.91 -4.52 0.77
CA GLN A 89 -2.19 -5.80 0.91
C GLN A 89 -2.99 -6.87 1.67
N PHE A 90 -3.93 -6.46 2.50
CA PHE A 90 -4.74 -7.39 3.28
C PHE A 90 -5.91 -7.96 2.47
N ALA A 91 -6.21 -7.37 1.32
CA ALA A 91 -7.32 -7.79 0.47
C ALA A 91 -7.11 -9.18 -0.15
N GLY A 92 -5.85 -9.59 -0.38
CA GLY A 92 -5.54 -10.83 -1.07
C GLY A 92 -5.90 -10.82 -2.56
N MET A 93 -6.16 -9.63 -3.12
CA MET A 93 -6.43 -9.39 -4.54
C MET A 93 -5.23 -8.67 -5.16
N GLU A 94 -5.00 -8.87 -6.46
CA GLU A 94 -3.92 -8.20 -7.17
C GLU A 94 -4.23 -6.70 -7.34
N TYR A 95 -3.21 -5.86 -7.19
CA TYR A 95 -3.29 -4.43 -7.42
C TYR A 95 -1.90 -3.84 -7.68
N ALA A 96 -1.85 -2.62 -8.18
CA ALA A 96 -0.62 -1.82 -8.24
C ALA A 96 -0.91 -0.35 -7.92
N PHE A 97 -0.04 0.33 -7.17
CA PHE A 97 -0.13 1.79 -7.05
C PHE A 97 0.15 2.46 -8.40
N THR A 98 -0.64 3.47 -8.75
CA THR A 98 -0.57 4.20 -10.03
C THR A 98 -0.41 5.71 -9.81
N GLY A 99 -0.23 6.47 -10.90
CA GLY A 99 -0.21 7.94 -10.87
C GLY A 99 0.73 8.54 -9.82
N ILE A 100 0.20 9.46 -9.00
CA ILE A 100 0.96 10.12 -7.93
C ILE A 100 1.43 9.14 -6.85
N ASP A 101 0.68 8.06 -6.59
CA ASP A 101 1.04 7.02 -5.63
C ASP A 101 2.20 6.16 -6.13
N ALA A 102 2.27 5.91 -7.43
CA ALA A 102 3.43 5.27 -8.03
C ALA A 102 4.70 6.11 -7.84
N VAL A 103 4.61 7.42 -8.09
CA VAL A 103 5.72 8.35 -7.84
C VAL A 103 6.15 8.36 -6.37
N TYR A 104 5.18 8.37 -5.45
CA TYR A 104 5.43 8.28 -4.01
C TYR A 104 6.19 6.99 -3.66
N VAL A 105 5.75 5.84 -4.18
CA VAL A 105 6.37 4.53 -3.91
C VAL A 105 7.78 4.45 -4.51
N TRP A 106 7.97 4.83 -5.78
CA TRP A 106 9.28 4.78 -6.44
C TRP A 106 10.33 5.71 -5.82
N THR A 107 9.88 6.85 -5.28
CA THR A 107 10.73 7.78 -4.51
C THR A 107 10.89 7.38 -3.04
N ARG A 108 10.38 6.21 -2.63
CA ARG A 108 10.44 5.69 -1.24
C ARG A 108 9.85 6.67 -0.22
N GLY A 109 8.72 7.27 -0.57
CA GLY A 109 8.02 8.28 0.22
C GLY A 109 8.67 9.67 0.20
N GLY A 110 9.71 9.87 -0.61
CA GLY A 110 10.47 11.11 -0.67
C GLY A 110 9.73 12.27 -1.36
N TYR A 111 8.78 11.98 -2.25
CA TYR A 111 7.95 12.99 -2.91
C TYR A 111 6.53 13.02 -2.32
N GLN A 112 6.16 14.16 -1.70
CA GLN A 112 4.84 14.37 -1.07
C GLN A 112 4.24 15.76 -1.35
N VAL A 113 4.86 16.57 -2.21
CA VAL A 113 4.55 18.00 -2.36
C VAL A 113 3.12 18.27 -2.86
N ALA A 114 2.56 17.36 -3.64
CA ALA A 114 1.24 17.53 -4.27
C ALA A 114 0.10 16.86 -3.49
N ARG A 115 0.24 16.68 -2.16
CA ARG A 115 -0.77 16.00 -1.33
C ARG A 115 -1.36 16.90 -0.24
N ASP A 116 -2.67 16.86 -0.11
CA ASP A 116 -3.44 17.49 0.96
C ASP A 116 -3.90 16.41 1.97
N PRO A 117 -3.52 16.48 3.25
CA PRO A 117 -3.98 15.52 4.26
C PRO A 117 -5.51 15.48 4.47
N GLU A 118 -6.22 16.56 4.13
CA GLU A 118 -7.68 16.64 4.26
C GLU A 118 -8.43 16.19 2.98
N ASP A 119 -7.71 16.02 1.87
CA ASP A 119 -8.20 15.54 0.57
C ASP A 119 -7.12 14.63 -0.05
N TYR A 120 -7.13 13.38 0.38
CA TYR A 120 -6.07 12.40 0.12
C TYR A 120 -6.57 11.23 -0.76
N PRO A 121 -6.58 11.40 -2.09
CA PRO A 121 -6.82 10.30 -3.00
C PRO A 121 -5.60 9.36 -3.04
N LEU A 122 -5.89 8.06 -3.10
CA LEU A 122 -4.95 6.97 -3.37
C LEU A 122 -5.36 6.29 -4.67
N PHE A 123 -4.46 6.18 -5.63
CA PHE A 123 -4.72 5.57 -6.93
C PHE A 123 -4.13 4.16 -6.98
N ILE A 124 -4.98 3.17 -7.30
CA ILE A 124 -4.56 1.79 -7.53
C ILE A 124 -5.18 1.25 -8.81
N ALA A 125 -4.38 0.54 -9.61
CA ALA A 125 -4.87 -0.35 -10.65
C ALA A 125 -5.40 -1.63 -10.01
N VAL A 126 -6.57 -2.09 -10.46
CA VAL A 126 -7.24 -3.32 -10.02
C VAL A 126 -7.81 -4.07 -11.21
N HIS A 127 -8.00 -5.38 -11.08
CA HIS A 127 -8.53 -6.17 -12.18
C HIS A 127 -10.03 -5.88 -12.36
N GLU A 128 -10.49 -5.68 -13.60
CA GLU A 128 -11.87 -5.30 -13.91
C GLU A 128 -12.92 -6.26 -13.31
N SER A 129 -12.60 -7.55 -13.21
CA SER A 129 -13.50 -8.55 -12.62
C SER A 129 -13.58 -8.52 -11.09
N GLU A 130 -12.69 -7.78 -10.43
CA GLU A 130 -12.58 -7.69 -8.97
C GLU A 130 -12.99 -6.32 -8.44
N LEU A 131 -13.47 -5.40 -9.30
CA LEU A 131 -13.86 -4.05 -8.92
C LEU A 131 -14.85 -4.02 -7.74
N ASP A 132 -15.94 -4.80 -7.83
CA ASP A 132 -16.94 -4.90 -6.76
C ASP A 132 -16.35 -5.46 -5.46
N ALA A 133 -15.37 -6.35 -5.55
CA ALA A 133 -14.70 -6.93 -4.39
C ALA A 133 -13.78 -5.91 -3.71
N TRP A 134 -13.09 -5.07 -4.48
CA TRP A 134 -12.31 -3.93 -3.97
C TRP A 134 -13.19 -2.89 -3.28
N VAL A 135 -14.32 -2.53 -3.89
CA VAL A 135 -15.32 -1.63 -3.28
C VAL A 135 -15.79 -2.20 -1.93
N ALA A 136 -16.20 -3.47 -1.91
CA ALA A 136 -16.63 -4.13 -0.68
C ALA A 136 -15.52 -4.23 0.37
N PHE A 137 -14.26 -4.41 -0.04
CA PHE A 137 -13.12 -4.47 0.88
C PHE A 137 -12.91 -3.14 1.60
N PHE A 138 -12.83 -2.03 0.87
CA PHE A 138 -12.60 -0.70 1.46
C PHE A 138 -13.80 -0.16 2.24
N ASP A 139 -15.03 -0.51 1.83
CA ASP A 139 -16.26 -0.17 2.55
C ASP A 139 -16.23 -0.69 4.00
N ARG A 140 -15.65 -1.88 4.23
CA ARG A 140 -15.47 -2.44 5.58
C ARG A 140 -14.57 -1.59 6.49
N PHE A 141 -13.73 -0.73 5.91
CA PHE A 141 -12.89 0.21 6.63
C PHE A 141 -13.45 1.65 6.63
N GLY A 142 -14.65 1.85 6.07
CA GLY A 142 -15.26 3.17 5.92
C GLY A 142 -14.53 4.07 4.93
N ILE A 143 -13.78 3.50 3.98
CA ILE A 143 -13.04 4.26 2.97
C ILE A 143 -13.87 4.33 1.69
N SER A 144 -14.14 5.54 1.23
CA SER A 144 -14.86 5.76 -0.03
C SER A 144 -14.02 5.31 -1.23
N THR A 145 -14.66 4.62 -2.17
CA THR A 145 -14.06 4.18 -3.43
C THR A 145 -14.82 4.73 -4.62
N ALA A 146 -14.11 4.97 -5.71
CA ALA A 146 -14.70 5.36 -7.00
C ALA A 146 -13.75 5.00 -8.14
N GLU A 147 -14.26 4.77 -9.34
CA GLU A 147 -13.42 4.60 -10.54
C GLU A 147 -12.78 5.92 -11.00
N GLU A 148 -13.41 7.05 -10.67
CA GLU A 148 -12.90 8.39 -10.93
C GLU A 148 -12.86 9.22 -9.64
N ARG A 149 -11.83 10.08 -9.52
CA ARG A 149 -11.66 10.95 -8.34
C ARG A 149 -12.89 11.82 -8.10
N GLN A 150 -13.54 11.65 -6.95
CA GLN A 150 -14.65 12.51 -6.52
C GLN A 150 -14.15 13.72 -5.70
N PRO A 151 -14.87 14.85 -5.70
CA PRO A 151 -14.55 16.02 -4.86
C PRO A 151 -14.58 15.66 -3.36
N ALA A 152 -13.70 16.28 -2.57
CA ALA A 152 -13.60 16.03 -1.13
C ALA A 152 -14.90 16.34 -0.35
N ASP A 153 -15.67 17.35 -0.79
CA ASP A 153 -16.93 17.76 -0.14
C ASP A 153 -18.02 16.67 -0.17
N ASP A 154 -17.88 15.68 -1.05
CA ASP A 154 -18.83 14.57 -1.22
C ASP A 154 -18.41 13.30 -0.44
N LEU A 155 -17.30 13.35 0.31
CA LEU A 155 -16.71 12.18 1.00
C LEU A 155 -16.93 12.21 2.51
N ASP A 156 -17.17 11.02 3.08
CA ASP A 156 -17.17 10.80 4.52
C ASP A 156 -15.74 10.48 5.02
N GLY A 157 -14.85 11.47 4.97
CA GLY A 157 -13.46 11.37 5.43
C GLY A 157 -12.46 11.97 4.45
N SER A 158 -11.19 12.03 4.85
CA SER A 158 -10.14 12.62 4.00
C SER A 158 -9.54 11.64 2.99
N ILE A 159 -9.79 10.34 3.12
CA ILE A 159 -9.17 9.32 2.27
C ILE A 159 -10.19 8.81 1.26
N GLN A 160 -9.80 8.82 -0.02
CA GLN A 160 -10.51 8.16 -1.11
C GLN A 160 -9.57 7.18 -1.80
N VAL A 161 -10.05 5.99 -2.17
CA VAL A 161 -9.31 5.10 -3.05
C VAL A 161 -9.94 5.13 -4.44
N VAL A 162 -9.18 5.61 -5.41
CA VAL A 162 -9.54 5.62 -6.83
C VAL A 162 -9.10 4.29 -7.45
N LEU A 163 -10.07 3.57 -8.00
CA LEU A 163 -9.89 2.23 -8.57
C LEU A 163 -9.78 2.33 -10.10
N GLU A 164 -8.56 2.22 -10.62
CA GLU A 164 -8.29 2.18 -12.05
C GLU A 164 -8.49 0.74 -12.54
N SER A 165 -9.60 0.49 -13.23
CA SER A 165 -9.97 -0.84 -13.72
C SER A 165 -9.14 -1.22 -14.94
N GLU A 166 -8.40 -2.32 -14.84
CA GLU A 166 -7.50 -2.82 -15.89
C GLU A 166 -7.79 -4.29 -16.23
N ALA A 167 -7.55 -4.67 -17.48
CA ALA A 167 -7.69 -6.06 -17.93
C ALA A 167 -6.53 -6.95 -17.44
N GLN A 168 -5.36 -6.36 -17.18
CA GLN A 168 -4.17 -7.01 -16.64
C GLN A 168 -3.39 -6.01 -15.81
N ILE A 169 -2.82 -6.46 -14.70
CA ILE A 169 -2.01 -5.62 -13.81
C ILE A 169 -0.56 -6.06 -13.95
N GLU A 170 0.29 -5.19 -14.48
CA GLU A 170 1.74 -5.38 -14.47
C GLU A 170 2.32 -4.60 -13.29
N ALA A 171 2.68 -5.33 -12.22
CA ALA A 171 3.20 -4.75 -10.99
C ALA A 171 4.68 -5.10 -10.78
N GLU A 172 5.47 -4.09 -10.43
CA GLU A 172 6.80 -4.23 -9.84
C GLU A 172 6.72 -4.09 -8.32
N MET A 173 7.64 -4.76 -7.61
CA MET A 173 7.70 -4.69 -6.14
C MET A 173 8.76 -3.70 -5.68
N VAL A 174 8.33 -2.56 -5.13
CA VAL A 174 9.22 -1.53 -4.57
C VAL A 174 8.94 -1.38 -3.09
N ASP A 175 9.95 -1.63 -2.26
CA ASP A 175 9.83 -1.61 -0.79
C ASP A 175 8.57 -2.32 -0.27
N GLY A 176 8.30 -3.52 -0.82
CA GLY A 176 7.20 -4.37 -0.38
C GLY A 176 5.81 -3.91 -0.82
N ARG A 177 5.72 -2.97 -1.77
CA ARG A 177 4.47 -2.48 -2.34
C ARG A 177 4.43 -2.77 -3.85
N PRO A 178 3.32 -3.30 -4.37
CA PRO A 178 3.13 -3.43 -5.80
C PRO A 178 2.84 -2.06 -6.42
N VAL A 179 3.53 -1.73 -7.50
CA VAL A 179 3.47 -0.44 -8.18
C VAL A 179 3.63 -0.66 -9.68
N ILE A 180 3.01 0.18 -10.51
CA ILE A 180 3.27 0.15 -11.96
C ILE A 180 4.75 0.37 -12.26
N SER A 181 5.15 0.04 -13.49
CA SER A 181 6.57 0.10 -13.87
C SER A 181 7.18 1.48 -13.65
N LEU A 182 8.51 1.52 -13.45
CA LEU A 182 9.22 2.79 -13.35
C LEU A 182 9.03 3.64 -14.61
N GLN A 183 8.98 3.00 -15.79
CA GLN A 183 8.77 3.66 -17.07
C GLN A 183 7.40 4.36 -17.14
N GLU A 184 6.32 3.68 -16.76
CA GLU A 184 4.97 4.27 -16.74
C GLU A 184 4.86 5.38 -15.69
N THR A 185 5.48 5.18 -14.52
CA THR A 185 5.55 6.21 -13.46
C THR A 185 6.22 7.48 -13.97
N VAL A 186 7.33 7.35 -14.69
CA VAL A 186 8.08 8.48 -15.28
C VAL A 186 7.30 9.13 -16.41
N ALA A 187 6.58 8.35 -17.24
CA ALA A 187 5.71 8.89 -18.27
C ALA A 187 4.60 9.78 -17.65
N PHE A 188 3.90 9.27 -16.63
CA PHE A 188 2.92 10.04 -15.86
C PHE A 188 3.52 11.32 -15.27
N ALA A 189 4.66 11.23 -14.60
CA ALA A 189 5.31 12.40 -13.99
C ALA A 189 5.73 13.45 -15.05
N ASN A 190 6.16 13.03 -16.23
CA ASN A 190 6.48 13.94 -17.35
C ASN A 190 5.24 14.61 -17.94
N GLU A 191 4.12 13.89 -18.10
CA GLU A 191 2.85 14.49 -18.55
C GLU A 191 2.36 15.58 -17.57
N HIS A 192 2.66 15.41 -16.29
CA HIS A 192 2.32 16.35 -15.22
C HIS A 192 3.52 17.15 -14.69
N TYR A 193 4.52 17.42 -15.56
CA TYR A 193 5.85 17.96 -15.20
C TYR A 193 5.85 19.12 -14.20
N ALA A 194 4.91 20.07 -14.34
CA ALA A 194 4.82 21.25 -13.47
C ALA A 194 4.70 20.90 -11.97
N HIS A 195 4.11 19.75 -11.65
CA HIS A 195 3.98 19.26 -10.28
C HIS A 195 5.13 18.32 -9.90
N PHE A 196 5.66 17.55 -10.85
CA PHE A 196 6.56 16.42 -10.58
C PHE A 196 8.03 16.65 -10.92
N GLN A 197 8.45 17.86 -11.30
CA GLN A 197 9.85 18.15 -11.60
C GLN A 197 10.82 17.65 -10.51
N SER A 198 10.53 17.93 -9.23
CA SER A 198 11.40 17.46 -8.14
C SER A 198 11.37 15.94 -7.95
N ALA A 199 10.25 15.28 -8.29
CA ALA A 199 10.15 13.83 -8.28
C ALA A 199 11.01 13.21 -9.37
N LEU A 200 10.95 13.76 -10.60
CA LEU A 200 11.77 13.32 -11.72
C LEU A 200 13.26 13.44 -11.41
N ASP A 201 13.69 14.57 -10.83
CA ASP A 201 15.07 14.75 -10.37
C ASP A 201 15.48 13.73 -9.28
N MET A 202 14.54 13.25 -8.47
CA MET A 202 14.80 12.20 -7.47
C MET A 202 14.92 10.83 -8.14
N LEU A 203 14.02 10.50 -9.06
CA LEU A 203 14.02 9.23 -9.78
C LEU A 203 15.29 9.07 -10.62
N ASP A 204 15.71 10.09 -11.35
CA ASP A 204 16.97 10.11 -12.14
C ASP A 204 18.20 9.83 -11.25
N ARG A 205 18.25 10.42 -10.05
CA ARG A 205 19.34 10.17 -9.09
C ARG A 205 19.30 8.78 -8.45
N MET A 206 18.14 8.15 -8.38
CA MET A 206 17.94 6.87 -7.72
C MET A 206 18.11 5.69 -8.68
N TYR A 207 17.81 5.90 -9.95
CA TYR A 207 17.73 4.86 -10.97
C TYR A 207 18.46 5.35 -12.24
N ASP A 208 19.66 4.83 -12.47
CA ASP A 208 20.55 5.23 -13.58
C ASP A 208 19.99 4.93 -15.01
N GLU A 209 18.82 4.29 -15.11
CA GLU A 209 18.18 3.85 -16.37
C GLU A 209 16.95 4.69 -16.76
N VAL A 210 16.64 5.75 -16.02
CA VAL A 210 15.52 6.62 -16.38
C VAL A 210 15.99 7.56 -17.48
N ASP A 211 15.53 7.36 -18.71
CA ASP A 211 15.63 8.36 -19.76
C ASP A 211 14.66 9.51 -19.43
N THR A 212 14.96 10.29 -18.39
CA THR A 212 14.31 11.56 -18.13
C THR A 212 14.84 12.56 -19.13
N ASP A 213 14.56 12.33 -20.42
CA ASP A 213 14.81 13.28 -21.48
C ASP A 213 13.76 14.41 -21.35
N ALA A 214 13.82 15.10 -20.21
CA ALA A 214 13.22 16.38 -19.99
C ALA A 214 13.86 17.28 -21.04
N ASN A 215 13.16 17.47 -22.15
CA ASN A 215 13.47 18.47 -23.15
C ASN A 215 13.52 19.83 -22.45
N TYR A 216 14.71 20.15 -21.94
CA TYR A 216 15.08 21.40 -21.34
C TYR A 216 14.88 22.47 -22.40
N ARG A 217 13.69 23.10 -22.39
CA ARG A 217 13.41 24.30 -23.18
C ARG A 217 13.75 25.49 -22.28
N PRO A 218 14.93 26.11 -22.44
CA PRO A 218 15.18 27.38 -21.78
C PRO A 218 14.23 28.41 -22.40
N ASN A 219 13.42 29.05 -21.55
CA ASN A 219 12.84 30.35 -21.88
C ASN A 219 13.93 31.43 -21.79
#